data_AF-A0A1F9HAF2-F1
#
_entry.id   AF-A0A1F9HAF2-F1
#
_cell.length_a   1.000
_cell.length_b   1.000
_cell.length_c   1.000
_cell.angle_alpha   90.00
_cell.angle_beta   90.00
_cell.angle_gamma   90.00
#
_symmetry.space_group_name_H-M   'P 1'
#
loop_
_entity.id
_entity.type
_entity.pdbx_description
1 polymer ?
#
loop_
_entity_poly.entity_id
_entity_poly.type
_entity_poly.pdbx_seq_one_letter_code
_entity_poly.pdbx_strand_id
1 'polypeptide(L)'
;MNEPLLKRGMENPLIVDLITFDPGENEVVMVMEERRPWESVTQKQVQEKFNSYLGYVLEGFLFQQYVQYTGNPVRFELQCIEKPPPSWDPFLTAVISFAKSEKIRFFISLVEPEVFQKRDAETKNSI
;
A
#
# COMPACT_ATOMS: atom_id res chain seq x y z
N MET A 1 23.44 -18.62 -2.77
CA MET A 1 21.99 -18.75 -2.51
C MET A 1 21.36 -17.46 -2.99
N ASN A 2 20.59 -17.49 -4.08
CA ASN A 2 19.80 -16.31 -4.44
C ASN A 2 18.68 -16.23 -3.41
N GLU A 3 18.71 -15.22 -2.54
CA GLU A 3 17.53 -14.86 -1.77
C GLU A 3 16.40 -14.63 -2.79
N PRO A 4 15.22 -15.26 -2.61
CA PRO A 4 14.10 -14.97 -3.49
C PRO A 4 13.84 -13.47 -3.36
N LEU A 5 13.94 -12.75 -4.48
CA LEU A 5 13.61 -11.33 -4.55
C LEU A 5 12.28 -11.13 -3.82
N LEU A 6 12.35 -10.47 -2.67
CA LEU A 6 11.22 -10.18 -1.81
C LEU A 6 10.20 -9.40 -2.66
N LYS A 7 9.16 -10.09 -3.12
CA LYS A 7 8.23 -9.55 -4.11
C LYS A 7 7.27 -8.59 -3.43
N ARG A 8 7.29 -7.33 -3.87
CA ARG A 8 6.31 -6.29 -3.49
C ARG A 8 4.91 -6.68 -3.98
N GLY A 9 3.92 -6.16 -3.30
CA GLY A 9 2.52 -6.31 -3.60
C GLY A 9 1.73 -6.93 -2.46
N MET A 10 0.42 -6.92 -2.61
CA MET A 10 -0.53 -7.38 -1.61
C MET A 10 -0.36 -8.85 -1.22
N GLU A 11 0.17 -9.70 -2.11
CA GLU A 11 0.50 -11.09 -1.77
C GLU A 11 1.57 -11.24 -0.69
N ASN A 12 2.33 -10.19 -0.39
CA ASN A 12 3.37 -10.20 0.62
C ASN A 12 3.13 -9.11 1.69
N PRO A 13 2.46 -9.45 2.81
CA PRO A 13 2.13 -8.47 3.84
C PRO A 13 3.35 -7.92 4.58
N LEU A 14 4.49 -8.63 4.55
CA LEU A 14 5.69 -8.26 5.31
C LEU A 14 6.54 -7.16 4.66
N ILE A 15 6.19 -6.72 3.46
CA ILE A 15 6.94 -5.71 2.69
C ILE A 15 6.09 -4.46 2.53
N VAL A 16 6.67 -3.29 2.81
CA VAL A 16 6.11 -2.01 2.35
C VAL A 16 6.49 -1.83 0.88
N ASP A 17 5.50 -1.61 0.01
CA ASP A 17 5.70 -1.63 -1.44
C ASP A 17 6.32 -0.33 -1.90
N LEU A 18 5.70 0.80 -1.54
CA LEU A 18 6.22 2.13 -1.84
C LEU A 18 5.77 3.13 -0.78
N ILE A 19 6.71 3.97 -0.37
CA ILE A 19 6.46 5.17 0.43
C ILE A 19 6.81 6.36 -0.46
N THR A 20 5.85 7.24 -0.67
CA THR A 20 6.04 8.49 -1.39
C THR A 20 5.46 9.66 -0.61
N PHE A 21 5.66 10.87 -1.11
CA PHE A 21 5.13 12.08 -0.53
C PHE A 21 4.30 12.83 -1.57
N ASP A 22 3.10 13.22 -1.17
CA ASP A 22 2.20 14.06 -1.95
C ASP A 22 2.36 15.52 -1.51
N PRO A 23 3.11 16.35 -2.25
CA PRO A 23 3.34 17.74 -1.85
C PRO A 23 2.10 18.63 -1.99
N GLY A 24 1.10 18.22 -2.77
CA GLY A 24 -0.14 18.97 -2.92
C GLY A 24 -1.01 18.89 -1.66
N GLU A 25 -1.10 17.69 -1.10
CA GLU A 25 -1.86 17.42 0.13
C GLU A 25 -0.98 17.44 1.41
N ASN A 26 0.34 17.59 1.25
CA ASN A 26 1.34 17.55 2.32
C ASN A 26 1.31 16.24 3.13
N GLU A 27 1.13 15.11 2.44
CA GLU A 27 0.91 13.79 3.02
C GLU A 27 1.98 12.78 2.67
N VAL A 28 2.27 11.87 3.62
CA VAL A 28 2.98 10.64 3.33
C VAL A 28 1.99 9.65 2.74
N VAL A 29 2.30 9.10 1.57
CA VAL A 29 1.46 8.11 0.90
C VAL A 29 2.15 6.75 0.99
N MET A 30 1.52 5.86 1.73
CA MET A 30 1.88 4.44 1.82
C MET A 30 1.09 3.70 0.74
N VAL A 31 1.76 3.36 -0.35
CA VAL A 31 1.14 2.69 -1.50
C VAL A 31 1.22 1.18 -1.31
N MET A 32 0.07 0.51 -1.43
CA MET A 32 -0.07 -0.94 -1.57
C MET A 32 -0.33 -1.26 -3.04
N GLU A 33 0.35 -2.25 -3.59
CA GLU A 33 0.20 -2.60 -5.00
C GLU A 33 -0.54 -3.94 -5.16
N GLU A 34 -1.60 -3.97 -5.98
CA GLU A 34 -2.21 -5.21 -6.45
C GLU A 34 -2.14 -5.26 -7.98
N ARG A 35 -1.24 -6.11 -8.46
CA ARG A 35 -0.88 -6.24 -9.87
C ARG A 35 -1.59 -7.43 -10.53
N ARG A 36 -2.36 -8.20 -9.76
CA ARG A 36 -3.04 -9.41 -10.20
C ARG A 36 -4.55 -9.15 -10.32
N PRO A 37 -5.26 -9.98 -11.09
CA PRO A 37 -6.71 -9.97 -11.09
C PRO A 37 -7.29 -10.34 -9.71
N TRP A 38 -8.42 -9.73 -9.34
CA TRP A 38 -9.10 -9.91 -8.04
C TRP A 38 -9.60 -11.33 -7.81
N GLU A 39 -9.78 -12.14 -8.85
CA GLU A 39 -10.08 -13.58 -8.72
C GLU A 39 -8.95 -14.36 -8.02
N SER A 40 -7.73 -13.81 -8.03
CA SER A 40 -6.56 -14.40 -7.37
C SER A 40 -6.25 -13.79 -5.99
N VAL A 41 -7.11 -12.88 -5.53
CA VAL A 41 -6.94 -12.12 -4.29
C VAL A 41 -7.93 -12.62 -3.25
N THR A 42 -7.47 -12.77 -2.01
CA THR A 42 -8.32 -13.15 -0.88
C THR A 42 -8.46 -12.01 0.11
N GLN A 43 -9.61 -11.91 0.79
CA GLN A 43 -9.82 -10.88 1.82
C GLN A 43 -8.76 -10.94 2.92
N LYS A 44 -8.29 -12.15 3.24
CA LYS A 44 -7.19 -12.38 4.17
C LYS A 44 -5.91 -11.66 3.73
N GLN A 45 -5.52 -11.75 2.46
CA GLN A 45 -4.32 -11.05 1.96
C GLN A 45 -4.45 -9.52 2.09
N VAL A 46 -5.61 -8.96 1.73
CA VAL A 46 -5.86 -7.52 1.92
C VAL A 46 -5.76 -7.15 3.40
N GLN A 47 -6.38 -7.95 4.28
CA GLN A 47 -6.38 -7.69 5.72
C GLN A 47 -4.98 -7.79 6.34
N GLU A 48 -4.20 -8.81 5.96
CA GLU A 48 -2.82 -8.98 6.43
C GLU A 48 -1.95 -7.80 5.99
N LYS A 49 -2.02 -7.42 4.70
CA LYS A 49 -1.27 -6.27 4.16
C LYS A 49 -1.66 -4.96 4.86
N PHE A 50 -2.97 -4.73 5.01
CA PHE A 50 -3.51 -3.56 5.71
C PHE A 50 -3.00 -3.49 7.15
N ASN A 51 -3.09 -4.59 7.90
CA ASN A 51 -2.67 -4.64 9.30
C ASN A 51 -1.16 -4.41 9.45
N SER A 52 -0.33 -4.92 8.54
CA SER A 52 1.11 -4.66 8.55
C SER A 52 1.42 -3.19 8.33
N TYR A 53 0.74 -2.52 7.39
CA TYR A 53 0.91 -1.08 7.14
C TYR A 53 0.42 -0.26 8.32
N LEU A 54 -0.72 -0.64 8.90
CA LEU A 54 -1.28 0.01 10.06
C LEU A 54 -0.32 -0.07 11.26
N GLY A 55 0.18 -1.27 11.60
CA GLY A 55 1.14 -1.45 12.69
C GLY A 55 2.40 -0.62 12.45
N TYR A 56 2.93 -0.63 11.23
CA TYR A 56 4.10 0.17 10.86
C TYR A 56 3.94 1.68 11.11
N VAL A 57 2.72 2.21 10.92
CA VAL A 57 2.40 3.62 11.18
C VAL A 57 2.09 3.87 12.65
N LEU A 58 1.20 3.08 13.25
CA LEU A 58 0.72 3.29 14.61
C LEU A 58 1.82 3.06 15.66
N GLU A 59 2.74 2.15 15.41
CA GLU A 59 3.92 1.92 16.27
C GLU A 59 5.02 2.98 16.04
N GLY A 60 4.84 3.88 15.07
CA GLY A 60 5.74 5.00 14.79
C GLY A 60 6.99 4.64 13.99
N PHE A 61 7.11 3.40 13.49
CA PHE A 61 8.29 2.97 12.71
C PHE A 61 8.49 3.82 11.45
N LEU A 62 7.41 4.22 10.78
CA LEU A 62 7.48 5.14 9.64
C LEU A 62 8.31 6.40 9.96
N PHE A 63 8.00 7.07 11.07
CA PHE A 63 8.63 8.34 11.42
C PHE A 63 10.03 8.16 12.03
N GLN A 64 10.30 7.00 12.64
CA GLN A 64 11.65 6.64 13.08
C GLN A 64 12.59 6.41 11.89
N GLN A 65 12.10 5.76 10.84
CA GLN A 65 12.89 5.47 9.63
C GLN A 65 12.99 6.68 8.70
N TYR A 66 11.91 7.47 8.60
CA TYR A 66 11.81 8.63 7.73
C TYR A 66 11.48 9.89 8.54
N VAL A 67 12.48 10.39 9.26
CA VAL A 67 12.33 11.55 10.17
C VAL A 67 11.78 12.79 9.45
N GLN A 68 12.08 12.95 8.16
CA GLN A 68 11.56 14.05 7.34
C GLN A 68 10.03 14.08 7.22
N TYR A 69 9.35 12.97 7.51
CA TYR A 69 7.90 12.86 7.47
C TYR A 69 7.23 13.06 8.83
N THR A 70 8.00 13.37 9.88
CA THR A 70 7.47 13.53 11.23
C THR A 70 6.41 14.63 11.28
N GLY A 71 5.21 14.27 11.73
CA GLY A 71 4.08 15.19 11.84
C GLY A 71 3.24 15.35 10.57
N ASN A 72 3.66 14.77 9.44
CA ASN A 72 2.82 14.72 8.24
C ASN A 72 1.68 13.71 8.40
N PRO A 73 0.47 14.03 7.92
CA PRO A 73 -0.61 13.05 7.83
C PRO A 73 -0.22 11.88 6.92
N VAL A 74 -0.74 10.70 7.24
CA VAL A 74 -0.50 9.47 6.48
C VAL A 74 -1.77 9.07 5.73
N ARG A 75 -1.60 8.77 4.45
CA ARG A 75 -2.61 8.22 3.56
C ARG A 75 -2.19 6.84 3.09
N PHE A 76 -3.12 5.89 3.12
CA PHE A 76 -2.98 4.60 2.48
C PHE A 76 -3.61 4.65 1.11
N GLU A 77 -2.94 4.08 0.12
CA GLU A 77 -3.45 3.99 -1.24
C GLU A 77 -3.24 2.59 -1.79
N LEU A 78 -4.33 1.89 -2.09
CA LEU A 78 -4.31 0.63 -2.79
C LEU A 78 -4.41 0.88 -4.30
N GLN A 79 -3.32 0.67 -5.01
CA GLN A 79 -3.24 0.78 -6.46
C GLN A 79 -3.47 -0.57 -7.12
N CYS A 80 -4.50 -0.65 -7.96
CA CYS A 80 -4.89 -1.87 -8.66
C CYS A 80 -4.80 -1.68 -10.18
N ILE A 81 -4.48 -2.75 -10.91
CA ILE A 81 -4.64 -2.77 -12.38
C ILE A 81 -6.10 -2.91 -12.82
N GLU A 82 -6.96 -3.43 -11.94
CA GLU A 82 -8.39 -3.60 -12.19
C GLU A 82 -9.23 -3.31 -10.95
N LYS A 83 -10.49 -2.97 -11.18
CA LYS A 83 -11.41 -2.60 -10.11
C LYS A 83 -11.81 -3.84 -9.31
N PRO A 84 -11.82 -3.78 -7.96
CA PRO A 84 -12.43 -4.84 -7.17
C PRO A 84 -13.87 -5.09 -7.62
N PRO A 85 -14.29 -6.36 -7.80
CA PRO A 85 -15.66 -6.65 -8.15
C PRO A 85 -16.61 -6.22 -7.02
N PRO A 86 -17.88 -5.90 -7.31
CA PRO A 86 -18.82 -5.38 -6.31
C PRO A 86 -19.00 -6.27 -5.05
N SER A 87 -18.70 -7.57 -5.15
CA SER A 87 -18.70 -8.49 -4.00
C SER A 87 -17.71 -8.09 -2.89
N TRP A 88 -16.71 -7.26 -3.19
CA TRP A 88 -15.74 -6.75 -2.23
C TRP A 88 -16.18 -5.49 -1.50
N ASP A 89 -17.24 -4.81 -1.96
CA ASP A 89 -17.65 -3.51 -1.43
C ASP A 89 -17.86 -3.52 0.10
N PRO A 90 -18.54 -4.52 0.72
CA PRO A 90 -18.72 -4.53 2.18
C PRO A 90 -17.40 -4.62 2.94
N PHE A 91 -16.48 -5.45 2.44
CA PHE A 91 -15.18 -5.65 3.07
C PHE A 91 -14.29 -4.40 2.95
N LEU A 92 -14.17 -3.85 1.74
CA LEU A 92 -13.38 -2.65 1.50
C LEU A 92 -13.95 -1.43 2.23
N THR A 93 -15.27 -1.32 2.32
CA THR A 93 -15.94 -0.29 3.14
C THR A 93 -15.56 -0.40 4.61
N ALA A 94 -15.49 -1.62 5.16
CA ALA A 94 -15.07 -1.84 6.54
C ALA A 94 -13.60 -1.43 6.75
N VAL A 95 -12.70 -1.81 5.82
CA VAL A 95 -11.27 -1.42 5.86
C VAL A 95 -11.12 0.11 5.82
N ILE A 96 -11.80 0.78 4.90
CA ILE A 96 -11.76 2.24 4.77
C ILE A 96 -12.31 2.91 6.03
N SER A 97 -13.42 2.41 6.57
CA SER A 97 -14.04 2.96 7.79
C SER A 97 -13.13 2.82 9.00
N PHE A 98 -12.45 1.67 9.12
CA PHE A 98 -11.50 1.42 10.20
C PHE A 98 -10.23 2.28 10.06
N ALA A 99 -9.65 2.39 8.86
CA ALA A 99 -8.53 3.31 8.61
C ALA A 99 -8.90 4.74 9.03
N LYS A 100 -10.11 5.17 8.67
CA LYS A 100 -10.63 6.50 9.04
C LYS A 100 -10.78 6.67 10.55
N SER A 101 -11.18 5.65 11.31
CA SER A 101 -11.23 5.77 12.79
C SER A 101 -9.84 5.95 13.40
N GLU A 102 -8.82 5.40 12.75
CA GLU A 102 -7.40 5.62 13.09
C GLU A 102 -6.83 6.91 12.47
N LYS A 103 -7.69 7.79 11.92
CA LYS A 103 -7.33 9.06 11.26
C LYS A 103 -6.42 8.89 10.03
N ILE A 104 -6.42 7.71 9.42
CA ILE A 104 -5.70 7.42 8.18
C ILE A 104 -6.70 7.45 7.03
N ARG A 105 -6.42 8.26 6.00
CA ARG A 105 -7.22 8.22 4.76
C ARG A 105 -6.87 6.95 3.98
N PHE A 106 -7.85 6.26 3.41
CA PHE A 106 -7.63 5.08 2.57
C PHE A 106 -8.31 5.29 1.22
N PHE A 107 -7.53 5.17 0.14
CA PHE A 107 -8.02 5.27 -1.23
C PHE A 107 -7.75 3.99 -2.01
N ILE A 108 -8.61 3.72 -2.99
CA ILE A 108 -8.37 2.71 -4.00
C ILE A 108 -8.30 3.43 -5.34
N SER A 109 -7.21 3.24 -6.07
CA SER A 109 -6.96 3.87 -7.36
C SER A 109 -6.67 2.81 -8.42
N LEU A 110 -7.09 3.09 -9.65
CA LEU A 110 -6.73 2.29 -10.81
C LEU A 110 -5.51 2.90 -11.46
N VAL A 111 -4.53 2.06 -11.76
CA VAL A 111 -3.30 2.46 -12.45
C VAL A 111 -3.02 1.51 -13.60
N GLU A 112 -2.44 2.04 -14.66
CA GLU A 112 -2.01 1.24 -15.80
C GLU A 112 -0.88 0.27 -15.37
N PRO A 113 -0.84 -0.97 -15.87
CA PRO A 113 0.19 -1.95 -15.53
C PRO A 113 1.63 -1.46 -15.73
N GLU A 114 1.86 -0.56 -16.69
CA GLU A 114 3.16 0.03 -16.99
C GLU A 114 3.71 0.88 -15.83
N VAL A 115 2.85 1.41 -14.95
CA VAL A 115 3.27 2.16 -13.76
C VAL A 115 4.12 1.26 -12.85
N PHE A 116 3.69 0.02 -12.65
CA PHE A 116 4.41 -0.96 -11.84
C PHE A 116 5.74 -1.37 -12.48
N GLN A 117 5.75 -1.55 -13.80
CA GLN A 117 6.96 -1.91 -14.55
C GLN A 117 8.04 -0.83 -14.45
N LYS A 118 7.63 0.45 -14.54
CA LYS A 118 8.55 1.59 -14.37
C LYS A 118 9.15 1.63 -12.97
N ARG A 119 8.33 1.45 -11.92
CA ARG A 119 8.82 1.41 -10.51
C ARG A 119 9.80 0.28 -10.25
N ASP A 120 9.57 -0.89 -10.85
CA ASP A 120 10.49 -2.02 -10.73
C ASP A 120 11.84 -1.72 -11.41
N ALA A 121 11.83 -1.03 -12.55
CA ALA A 121 13.05 -0.63 -13.27
C ALA A 121 13.84 0.43 -12.48
N GLU A 122 13.17 1.41 -11.89
CA GLU A 122 13.80 2.45 -11.07
C GLU A 122 14.44 1.88 -9.79
N THR A 123 13.75 0.93 -9.15
CA THR A 123 14.27 0.23 -7.97
C THR A 123 15.54 -0.58 -8.29
N LYS A 124 15.63 -1.18 -9.48
CA LYS A 124 16.82 -1.93 -9.93
C LYS A 124 18.02 -1.05 -10.30
N ASN A 125 17.80 0.20 -10.69
CA ASN A 125 18.87 1.13 -11.07
C ASN A 125 19.45 1.90 -9.89
N SER A 126 18.93 1.69 -8.67
CA SER A 126 19.35 2.38 -7.45
C SER A 126 20.24 1.50 -6.55
N ILE A 127 20.69 0.34 -7.05
CA ILE A 127 21.55 -0.64 -6.37
C ILE A 127 22.80 -0.89 -7.23
#